data_AF-A0A3D6BFH8-F1
#
_entry.id   AF-A0A3D6BFH8-F1
#
_cell.length_a   1.000
_cell.length_b   1.000
_cell.length_c   1.000
_cell.angle_alpha   90.00
_cell.angle_beta   90.00
_cell.angle_gamma   90.00
#
_symmetry.space_group_name_H-M   'P 1'
#
loop_
_entity.id
_entity.type
_entity.pdbx_description
1 polymer ?
#
loop_
_entity_poly.entity_id
_entity_poly.type
_entity_poly.pdbx_seq_one_letter_code
_entity_poly.pdbx_strand_id
1 'polypeptide(L)'
;MTHKNIDGLFNELKNENQIFLSYLRAKFPVFHNSNLFSRDFQYGLKSFLEKKGIILNDPILIKLAKELSGFYETQGIFLRTSNQGWKLNYPEFVTTKPGDPFSF
;
A
#
# COMPACT_ATOMS: atom_id res chain seq x y z
N MET A 1 0.03 -21.94 -12.18
CA MET A 1 -0.17 -20.49 -11.92
C MET A 1 -1.66 -20.22 -12.05
N THR A 2 -2.34 -19.85 -10.97
CA THR A 2 -3.79 -19.64 -10.98
C THR A 2 -4.05 -18.28 -11.60
N HIS A 3 -4.69 -18.22 -12.78
CA HIS A 3 -5.14 -16.97 -13.38
C HIS A 3 -6.30 -16.41 -12.54
N LYS A 4 -5.98 -15.68 -11.47
CA LYS A 4 -7.00 -14.97 -10.68
C LYS A 4 -7.47 -13.76 -11.49
N ASN A 5 -8.78 -13.60 -11.65
CA ASN A 5 -9.38 -12.36 -12.16
C ASN A 5 -9.07 -11.19 -11.19
N ILE A 6 -8.92 -9.98 -11.72
CA ILE A 6 -8.68 -8.73 -10.97
C ILE A 6 -9.67 -8.58 -9.82
N ASP A 7 -10.97 -8.83 -10.04
CA ASP A 7 -12.00 -8.66 -9.00
C ASP A 7 -11.75 -9.58 -7.79
N GLY A 8 -11.28 -10.80 -8.04
CA GLY A 8 -10.91 -11.75 -7.00
C GLY A 8 -9.71 -11.26 -6.20
N LEU A 9 -8.66 -10.78 -6.88
CA LEU A 9 -7.47 -10.22 -6.23
C LEU A 9 -7.80 -8.98 -5.40
N PHE A 10 -8.64 -8.09 -5.93
CA PHE A 10 -9.08 -6.89 -5.22
C PHE A 10 -9.82 -7.25 -3.92
N ASN A 11 -10.73 -8.23 -3.96
CA ASN A 11 -11.44 -8.70 -2.77
C ASN A 11 -10.50 -9.37 -1.75
N GLU A 12 -9.54 -10.17 -2.21
CA GLU A 12 -8.52 -10.74 -1.32
C GLU A 12 -7.69 -9.65 -0.64
N LEU A 13 -7.23 -8.65 -1.38
CA LEU A 13 -6.44 -7.53 -0.84
C LEU A 13 -7.21 -6.71 0.20
N LYS A 14 -8.53 -6.55 0.02
CA LYS A 14 -9.40 -5.92 1.03
C LYS A 14 -9.45 -6.72 2.32
N ASN A 15 -9.58 -8.03 2.22
CA ASN A 15 -9.61 -8.92 3.39
C ASN A 15 -8.24 -9.00 4.08
N GLU A 16 -7.16 -8.88 3.32
CA GLU A 16 -5.77 -8.90 3.81
C GLU A 16 -5.20 -7.50 4.08
N ASN A 17 -6.06 -6.47 4.20
CA ASN A 17 -5.63 -5.08 4.28
C ASN A 17 -4.53 -4.84 5.33
N GLN A 18 -4.73 -5.35 6.55
CA GLN A 18 -3.75 -5.21 7.63
C GLN A 18 -2.39 -5.84 7.30
N ILE A 19 -2.39 -7.01 6.64
CA ILE A 19 -1.17 -7.70 6.23
C ILE A 19 -0.45 -6.87 5.17
N PHE A 20 -1.18 -6.36 4.18
CA PHE A 20 -0.60 -5.55 3.12
C PHE A 20 -0.05 -4.21 3.63
N LEU A 21 -0.79 -3.48 4.46
CA LEU A 21 -0.32 -2.23 5.06
C LEU A 21 0.92 -2.48 5.93
N SER A 22 0.94 -3.56 6.72
CA SER A 22 2.09 -3.95 7.54
C SER A 22 3.30 -4.29 6.67
N TYR A 23 3.08 -4.97 5.54
CA TYR A 23 4.13 -5.23 4.56
C TYR A 23 4.70 -3.93 3.98
N LEU A 24 3.85 -2.97 3.61
CA LEU A 24 4.29 -1.66 3.11
C LEU A 24 5.15 -0.94 4.14
N ARG A 25 4.73 -0.92 5.41
CA ARG A 25 5.48 -0.33 6.53
C ARG A 25 6.84 -1.01 6.77
N ALA A 26 6.90 -2.32 6.63
CA ALA A 26 8.15 -3.06 6.85
C ALA A 26 9.14 -2.85 5.70
N LYS A 27 8.64 -2.64 4.47
CA LYS A 27 9.47 -2.51 3.27
C LYS A 27 9.87 -1.06 2.96
N PHE A 28 9.00 -0.11 3.25
CA PHE A 28 9.18 1.32 2.97
C PHE A 28 8.99 2.13 4.25
N PRO A 29 9.60 3.32 4.37
CA PRO A 29 9.44 4.19 5.54
C PRO A 29 8.06 4.85 5.57
N VAL A 30 6.99 4.06 5.65
CA VAL A 30 5.60 4.54 5.74
C VAL A 30 5.16 4.53 7.19
N PHE A 31 4.70 5.67 7.67
CA PHE A 31 4.25 5.86 9.05
C PHE A 31 3.01 6.75 9.08
N HIS A 32 2.33 6.80 10.22
CA HIS A 32 1.17 7.67 10.38
C HIS A 32 1.53 9.13 10.03
N ASN A 33 0.70 9.78 9.22
CA ASN A 33 0.91 11.11 8.63
C ASN A 33 2.07 11.24 7.63
N SER A 34 2.74 10.15 7.22
CA SER A 34 3.73 10.21 6.14
C SER A 34 3.05 10.42 4.79
N ASN A 35 3.78 11.00 3.84
CA ASN A 35 3.36 11.01 2.44
C ASN A 35 3.52 9.60 1.84
N LEU A 36 2.63 9.26 0.92
CA LEU A 36 2.66 8.05 0.13
C LEU A 36 2.35 8.40 -1.32
N PHE A 37 3.30 8.17 -2.22
CA PHE A 37 3.11 8.43 -3.65
C PHE A 37 2.49 7.22 -4.37
N SER A 38 1.71 7.49 -5.42
CA SER A 38 1.04 6.45 -6.22
C SER A 38 1.99 5.41 -6.78
N ARG A 39 3.19 5.83 -7.19
CA ARG A 39 4.23 4.95 -7.71
C ARG A 39 4.80 4.03 -6.63
N ASP A 40 5.05 4.55 -5.42
CA ASP A 40 5.51 3.73 -4.29
C ASP A 40 4.47 2.69 -3.90
N PHE A 41 3.20 3.10 -3.85
CA PHE A 41 2.08 2.21 -3.60
C PHE A 41 1.98 1.09 -4.65
N GLN A 42 2.09 1.45 -5.93
CA GLN A 42 2.08 0.48 -7.04
C GLN A 42 3.25 -0.51 -6.93
N TYR A 43 4.47 -0.04 -6.66
CA TYR A 43 5.64 -0.92 -6.47
C TYR A 43 5.51 -1.81 -5.24
N GLY A 44 4.96 -1.28 -4.15
CA GLY A 44 4.66 -2.05 -2.95
C GLY A 44 3.64 -3.15 -3.20
N LEU A 45 2.55 -2.84 -3.91
CA LEU A 45 1.55 -3.82 -4.32
C LEU A 45 2.15 -4.90 -5.22
N LYS A 46 2.93 -4.50 -6.24
CA LYS A 46 3.64 -5.44 -7.13
C LYS A 46 4.48 -6.43 -6.32
N SER A 47 5.32 -5.90 -5.44
CA SER A 47 6.23 -6.74 -4.68
C SER A 47 5.54 -7.63 -3.64
N PHE A 48 4.42 -7.16 -3.06
CA PHE A 48 3.60 -7.97 -2.18
C PHE A 48 3.00 -9.17 -2.92
N LEU A 49 2.43 -8.93 -4.11
CA LEU A 49 1.86 -9.98 -4.96
C LEU A 49 2.93 -10.95 -5.45
N GLU A 50 4.09 -10.46 -5.87
CA GLU A 50 5.23 -11.29 -6.27
C GLU A 50 5.71 -12.21 -5.14
N LYS A 51 5.75 -11.72 -3.89
CA LYS A 51 6.04 -12.57 -2.71
C LYS A 51 5.00 -13.67 -2.50
N LYS A 52 3.77 -13.48 -2.95
CA LYS A 52 2.71 -14.51 -2.95
C LYS A 52 2.73 -15.40 -4.21
N GLY A 53 3.74 -15.26 -5.08
CA GLY A 53 3.84 -16.00 -6.34
C GLY A 53 2.88 -15.52 -7.43
N ILE A 54 2.32 -14.31 -7.31
CA ILE A 54 1.39 -13.70 -8.26
C ILE A 54 2.12 -12.62 -9.04
N ILE A 55 2.32 -12.84 -10.34
CA ILE A 55 2.97 -11.87 -11.23
C ILE A 55 1.89 -11.28 -12.13
N LEU A 56 1.75 -9.96 -12.09
CA LEU A 56 0.82 -9.21 -12.94
C LEU A 56 1.60 -8.44 -14.01
N ASN A 57 1.00 -8.25 -15.18
CA ASN A 57 1.51 -7.27 -16.13
C ASN A 57 1.21 -5.84 -15.66
N ASP A 58 1.92 -4.87 -16.23
CA ASP A 58 1.84 -3.47 -15.78
C ASP A 58 0.44 -2.86 -15.93
N PRO A 59 -0.31 -3.07 -17.03
CA PRO A 59 -1.68 -2.52 -17.15
C PRO A 59 -2.63 -3.01 -16.05
N ILE A 60 -2.60 -4.31 -15.73
CA ILE A 60 -3.44 -4.89 -14.67
C ILE A 60 -3.00 -4.37 -13.30
N LEU A 61 -1.70 -4.29 -13.05
CA LEU A 61 -1.16 -3.77 -11.80
C LEU A 61 -1.57 -2.29 -11.56
N ILE A 62 -1.49 -1.44 -12.59
CA ILE A 62 -1.90 -0.02 -12.50
C ILE A 62 -3.39 0.07 -12.16
N LYS A 63 -4.23 -0.72 -12.83
CA LYS A 63 -5.67 -0.75 -12.57
C LYS A 63 -5.96 -1.18 -11.13
N LEU A 64 -5.37 -2.28 -10.68
CA LEU A 64 -5.57 -2.81 -9.34
C LEU A 64 -5.06 -1.85 -8.25
N ALA A 65 -3.91 -1.21 -8.47
CA ALA A 65 -3.38 -0.20 -7.55
C ALA A 65 -4.34 0.98 -7.42
N LYS A 66 -4.91 1.46 -8.53
CA LYS A 66 -5.89 2.56 -8.53
C LYS A 66 -7.17 2.19 -7.78
N GLU A 67 -7.68 0.98 -7.98
CA GLU A 67 -8.88 0.48 -7.28
C GLU A 67 -8.63 0.33 -5.78
N LEU A 68 -7.50 -0.26 -5.38
CA LEU A 68 -7.14 -0.45 -3.98
C LEU A 68 -6.86 0.86 -3.25
N SER A 69 -6.13 1.79 -3.87
CA SER A 69 -5.92 3.12 -3.27
C SER A 69 -7.23 3.88 -3.13
N GLY A 70 -8.13 3.79 -4.13
CA GLY A 70 -9.46 4.38 -4.05
C GLY A 70 -10.28 3.81 -2.91
N PHE A 71 -10.23 2.50 -2.69
CA PHE A 71 -10.84 1.87 -1.51
C PHE A 71 -10.24 2.40 -0.20
N TYR A 72 -8.92 2.53 -0.08
CA TYR A 72 -8.31 3.11 1.13
C TYR A 72 -8.65 4.57 1.38
N GLU A 73 -8.89 5.35 0.32
CA GLU A 73 -9.44 6.69 0.46
C GLU A 73 -10.87 6.67 1.04
N THR A 74 -11.75 5.79 0.55
CA THR A 74 -13.13 5.72 1.09
C THR A 74 -13.18 5.21 2.52
N GLN A 75 -12.20 4.42 2.95
CA GLN A 75 -12.04 3.99 4.34
C GLN A 75 -11.36 5.04 5.24
N GLY A 76 -10.91 6.17 4.69
CA GLY A 76 -10.17 7.20 5.44
C GLY A 76 -8.74 6.80 5.84
N ILE A 77 -8.22 5.70 5.30
CA ILE A 77 -6.83 5.24 5.51
C ILE A 77 -5.87 6.11 4.71
N PHE A 78 -6.25 6.50 3.49
CA PHE A 78 -5.50 7.45 2.67
C PHE A 78 -6.26 8.77 2.61
N LEU A 79 -5.58 9.87 2.95
CA LEU A 79 -6.12 11.21 2.77
C LEU A 79 -5.46 11.83 1.55
N ARG A 80 -6.23 12.11 0.50
CA ARG A 80 -5.70 12.66 -0.74
C ARG A 80 -5.06 14.03 -0.51
N THR A 81 -3.80 14.17 -0.93
CA THR A 81 -3.05 15.44 -0.86
C THR A 81 -2.79 16.02 -2.24
N SER A 82 -2.76 15.18 -3.29
CA SER A 82 -2.59 15.60 -4.68
C SER A 82 -3.17 14.56 -5.64
N ASN A 83 -3.05 14.80 -6.94
CA ASN A 83 -3.39 13.81 -7.97
C ASN A 83 -2.43 12.60 -7.98
N GLN A 84 -1.29 12.68 -7.29
CA GLN A 84 -0.22 11.68 -7.36
C GLN A 84 0.13 11.06 -6.01
N GLY A 85 -0.59 11.40 -4.95
CA GLY A 85 -0.26 10.89 -3.63
C GLY A 85 -1.25 11.27 -2.54
N TRP A 86 -0.98 10.67 -1.39
CA TRP A 86 -1.80 10.73 -0.20
C TRP A 86 -0.94 10.96 1.03
N LYS A 87 -1.60 11.36 2.11
CA LYS A 87 -1.09 11.22 3.46
C LYS A 87 -1.68 9.95 4.06
N LEU A 88 -0.83 9.09 4.63
CA LEU A 88 -1.31 7.92 5.36
C LEU A 88 -1.99 8.37 6.67
N ASN A 89 -3.23 7.98 6.87
CA ASN A 89 -4.01 8.20 8.07
C ASN A 89 -4.31 6.86 8.76
N TYR A 90 -3.25 6.26 9.30
CA TYR A 90 -3.33 4.96 9.97
C TYR A 90 -2.65 5.01 11.35
N PRO A 91 -3.39 5.26 12.46
CA PRO A 91 -2.82 5.50 13.79
C PRO A 91 -1.96 4.36 14.34
N GLU A 92 -2.19 3.12 13.93
CA GLU A 92 -1.35 1.96 14.30
C GLU A 92 0.11 2.11 13.83
N PHE A 93 0.38 3.03 12.91
CA PHE A 93 1.71 3.29 12.34
C PHE A 93 2.37 4.54 12.94
N VAL A 94 1.90 5.06 14.07
CA VAL A 94 2.60 6.12 14.81
C VAL A 94 3.99 5.62 15.22
N THR A 95 5.02 6.41 14.89
CA THR A 95 6.39 6.16 15.33
C THR A 95 6.54 6.63 16.77
N THR A 96 6.84 5.71 17.69
CA THR A 96 7.01 6.03 19.12
C THR A 96 8.37 6.64 19.45
N LYS A 97 9.35 6.52 18.53
CA LYS A 97 10.68 7.10 18.67
C LYS A 97 11.06 7.81 17.37
N PRO A 98 11.36 9.13 17.40
CA PRO A 98 12.05 9.78 16.29
C PRO A 98 13.37 9.06 16.04
N GLY A 99 13.71 8.81 14.77
CA GLY A 99 15.05 8.37 14.43
C GLY A 99 16.00 9.54 14.64
N ASP A 100 16.84 9.50 15.68
CA ASP A 100 17.92 10.45 15.86
C ASP A 100 19.17 9.89 15.14
N PRO A 101 19.66 10.57 14.08
CA PRO A 101 20.84 10.10 13.35
C PRO A 101 22.15 10.16 14.16
N PHE A 102 22.12 10.75 15.36
CA PHE A 102 23.27 10.89 16.25
C PHE A 102 23.16 10.09 17.55
N SER A 103 22.07 9.36 17.78
CA SER A 103 21.97 8.43 18.90
C SER A 103 22.63 7.10 18.52
N PHE A 104 23.92 6.95 18.88
CA PHE A 104 24.67 5.69 18.83
C PHE A 104 24.52 4.89 20.14
#